data_AF-A0A067QHD3-F1
#
_entry.id   AF-A0A067QHD3-F1
#
_cell.length_a   1.000
_cell.length_b   1.000
_cell.length_c   1.000
_cell.angle_alpha   90.00
_cell.angle_beta   90.00
_cell.angle_gamma   90.00
#
_symmetry.space_group_name_H-M   'P 1'
#
loop_
_entity.id
_entity.type
_entity.pdbx_description
1 polymer ?
#
loop_
_entity_poly.entity_id
_entity_poly.type
_entity_poly.pdbx_seq_one_letter_code
_entity_poly.pdbx_strand_id
1 'polypeptide(L)' 'MASRLALQLSKDLKELRLHLCQTSAASRGVRDFIETYYVNLKRSNPKFPILIRECSGVQPRLYARYGKDETHDI' A
#
# COMPACT_ATOMS: atom_id res chain seq x y z
N MET A 1 -11.01 7.90 -19.90
CA MET A 1 -10.03 8.73 -19.18
C MET A 1 -10.15 8.42 -17.69
N ALA A 2 -9.50 7.34 -17.23
CA ALA A 2 -9.52 6.96 -15.81
C ALA A 2 -8.88 8.10 -15.01
N SER A 3 -9.61 8.61 -14.02
CA SER A 3 -9.24 9.76 -13.21
C SER A 3 -7.84 9.57 -12.62
N ARG A 4 -6.99 10.57 -12.86
CA ARG A 4 -5.67 10.71 -12.26
C ARG A 4 -5.85 11.08 -10.80
N LEU A 5 -6.36 10.17 -9.98
CA LEU A 5 -6.26 10.25 -8.53
C LEU A 5 -4.79 9.98 -8.20
N ALA A 6 -3.98 11.03 -8.29
CA ALA A 6 -2.87 11.15 -7.37
C ALA A 6 -3.54 11.13 -6.00
N LEU A 7 -3.60 9.94 -5.39
CA LEU A 7 -4.06 9.75 -4.02
C LEU A 7 -3.16 10.63 -3.17
N GLN A 8 -3.58 11.87 -2.93
CA GLN A 8 -3.04 12.71 -1.89
C GLN A 8 -3.48 12.03 -0.61
N LEU A 9 -2.62 11.13 -0.14
CA LEU A 9 -2.78 10.48 1.14
C LEU A 9 -2.98 11.59 2.18
N SER A 10 -4.06 11.49 2.93
CA SER A 10 -4.50 12.51 3.87
C SER A 10 -3.35 12.93 4.79
N LYS A 11 -3.29 14.21 5.19
CA LYS A 11 -2.21 14.76 6.05
C LYS A 11 -1.99 13.97 7.34
N ASP A 12 -3.01 13.21 7.76
CA ASP A 12 -3.01 12.36 8.94
C ASP A 12 -2.44 10.97 8.69
N LEU A 13 -2.36 10.50 7.45
CA LEU A 13 -1.79 9.19 7.13
C LEU A 13 -0.26 9.28 7.20
N LYS A 14 0.32 8.56 8.16
CA LYS A 14 1.77 8.57 8.42
C LYS A 14 2.49 7.43 7.75
N GLU A 15 1.89 6.25 7.67
CA GLU A 15 2.51 5.06 7.09
C GLU A 15 1.48 4.16 6.40
N LEU A 16 1.89 3.51 5.31
CA LEU A 16 1.13 2.45 4.68
C LEU A 16 1.99 1.18 4.67
N ARG A 17 1.48 0.06 5.16
CA ARG A 17 2.16 -1.24 5.12
C ARG A 17 1.31 -2.24 4.36
N LEU A 18 1.86 -2.76 3.28
CA LEU A 18 1.23 -3.78 2.43
C LEU A 18 1.86 -5.13 2.76
N HIS A 19 1.08 -6.04 3.33
CA HIS A 19 1.49 -7.43 3.45
C HIS A 19 0.94 -8.21 2.26
N LEU A 20 1.81 -8.92 1.56
CA LEU A 20 1.41 -9.78 0.44
C LEU A 20 2.21 -11.08 0.40
N CYS A 21 1.67 -12.06 -0.31
CA CYS A 21 2.35 -13.31 -0.63
C CYS A 21 2.84 -13.31 -2.08
N GLN A 22 4.09 -13.74 -2.27
CA GLN A 22 4.76 -13.81 -3.58
C GLN A 22 4.14 -14.87 -4.50
N THR A 23 3.62 -15.97 -3.93
CA THR A 23 3.21 -17.16 -4.68
C THR A 23 1.72 -17.42 -4.65
N SER A 24 1.02 -17.01 -3.57
CA SER A 24 -0.42 -17.28 -3.42
C SER A 24 -1.25 -16.59 -4.49
N ALA A 25 -2.31 -17.27 -4.95
CA ALA A 25 -3.28 -16.73 -5.89
C ALA A 25 -4.10 -15.56 -5.30
N ALA A 26 -4.35 -15.59 -3.99
CA ALA A 26 -5.10 -14.53 -3.30
C ALA A 26 -4.39 -13.17 -3.34
N SER A 27 -3.05 -13.17 -3.39
CA SER A 27 -2.24 -11.95 -3.43
C SER A 27 -1.93 -11.46 -4.85
N ARG A 28 -2.40 -12.15 -5.90
CA ARG A 28 -2.08 -11.79 -7.30
C ARG A 28 -2.49 -10.36 -7.64
N GLY A 29 -3.72 -9.96 -7.30
CA GLY A 29 -4.19 -8.59 -7.58
C GLY A 29 -3.39 -7.50 -6.85
N VAL A 30 -2.85 -7.80 -5.67
CA VAL A 30 -1.98 -6.85 -4.93
C VAL A 30 -0.62 -6.72 -5.60
N ARG A 31 -0.08 -7.80 -6.17
CA ARG A 31 1.17 -7.74 -6.96
C ARG A 31 1.00 -6.85 -8.19
N ASP A 32 -0.05 -7.07 -8.97
CA ASP A 32 -0.34 -6.29 -10.17
C ASP A 32 -0.55 -4.80 -9.84
N PHE A 33 -1.19 -4.52 -8.70
CA PHE A 33 -1.36 -3.14 -8.19
C PHE A 33 -0.02 -2.49 -7.83
N ILE A 34 0.87 -3.22 -7.15
CA ILE A 34 2.19 -2.71 -6.79
C ILE A 34 2.99 -2.41 -8.06
N GLU A 35 3.05 -3.33 -9.02
CA GLU A 35 3.81 -3.13 -10.25
C GLU A 35 3.35 -1.90 -11.05
N THR A 36 2.03 -1.68 -11.12
CA THR A 36 1.45 -0.60 -11.93
C THR A 36 1.45 0.75 -11.20
N TYR A 37 1.14 0.78 -9.91
CA TYR A 37 0.85 2.02 -9.18
C TYR A 37 1.94 2.45 -8.20
N TYR A 38 2.79 1.54 -7.71
CA TYR A 38 3.77 1.85 -6.66
C TYR A 38 4.76 2.94 -7.08
N VAL A 39 5.29 2.87 -8.30
CA VAL A 39 6.24 3.86 -8.82
C VAL A 39 5.62 5.25 -8.89
N ASN A 40 4.37 5.34 -9.35
CA ASN A 40 3.64 6.60 -9.44
C ASN A 40 3.31 7.15 -8.05
N LEU A 41 2.85 6.30 -7.13
CA LEU A 41 2.56 6.66 -5.74
C LEU A 41 3.79 7.19 -5.01
N LYS A 42 4.94 6.53 -5.18
CA LYS A 42 6.20 6.94 -4.54
C LYS A 42 6.74 8.25 -5.12
N ARG A 43 6.58 8.47 -6.43
CA ARG A 43 6.95 9.73 -7.09
C ARG A 43 6.07 10.89 -6.62
N SER A 44 4.76 10.69 -6.47
CA SER A 44 3.85 11.71 -5.97
C SER A 44 4.04 12.01 -4.48
N ASN A 45 4.48 11.03 -3.69
CA ASN A 45 4.63 11.16 -2.23
C ASN A 45 6.02 10.72 -1.75
N PRO A 46 7.10 11.47 -2.03
CA PRO A 46 8.47 11.05 -1.74
C PRO A 46 8.75 10.91 -0.22
N LYS A 47 8.12 11.76 0.60
CA LYS A 47 8.24 11.76 2.06
C LYS A 47 7.37 10.72 2.76
N PHE A 48 6.46 10.07 2.03
CA PHE A 48 5.53 9.10 2.60
C PHE A 48 6.15 7.69 2.62
N PRO A 49 6.22 7.02 3.79
CA PRO A 49 6.73 5.66 3.90
C PRO A 49 5.64 4.65 3.51
N ILE A 50 5.82 4.06 2.32
CA ILE A 50 5.08 2.87 1.86
C ILE A 50 6.00 1.68 2.10
N LEU A 51 5.62 0.78 3.01
CA LEU A 51 6.36 -0.41 3.35
C LEU A 51 5.70 -1.63 2.72
N ILE A 52 6.41 -2.31 1.83
CA ILE A 52 5.96 -3.57 1.24
C ILE A 52 6.62 -4.71 2.03
N ARG A 53 5.81 -5.60 2.60
CA ARG A 53 6.24 -6.77 3.36
C ARG A 53 5.75 -8.03 2.67
N GLU A 54 6.68 -8.74 2.07
CA GLU A 54 6.40 -10.00 1.40
C GLU A 54 6.62 -11.15 2.37
N CYS A 55 5.59 -11.99 2.56
CA CYS A 55 5.67 -13.18 3.42
C CYS A 55 4.92 -14.35 2.74
N SER A 56 5.42 -15.58 2.91
CA SER A 56 4.79 -16.77 2.35
C SER A 56 3.58 -17.20 3.19
N GLY A 57 2.48 -17.57 2.52
CA GLY A 57 1.30 -18.13 3.19
C GLY A 57 0.38 -17.13 3.92
N VAL A 58 0.67 -15.84 3.89
CA VAL A 58 -0.21 -14.80 4.48
C VAL A 58 -1.28 -14.34 3.51
N GLN A 59 -2.46 -14.03 4.05
CA GLN A 59 -3.48 -13.28 3.32
C GLN A 59 -2.98 -11.85 3.06
N PRO A 60 -3.27 -11.28 1.89
CA PRO A 60 -2.96 -9.90 1.62
C PRO A 60 -3.69 -8.99 2.61
N ARG A 61 -2.95 -8.12 3.30
CA ARG A 61 -3.51 -7.17 4.28
C ARG A 61 -2.90 -5.79 4.10
N LEU A 62 -3.73 -4.76 4.26
CA LEU A 62 -3.30 -3.38 4.21
C LEU A 62 -3.37 -2.76 5.60
N TYR A 63 -2.27 -2.18 6.06
CA TYR A 63 -2.23 -1.42 7.31
C TYR A 63 -1.99 0.04 6.99
N ALA A 64 -2.84 0.91 7.51
CA ALA A 64 -2.64 2.35 7.47
C ALA A 64 -2.43 2.86 8.89
N ARG A 65 -1.32 3.58 9.14
CA ARG A 65 -1.09 4.27 10.41
C ARG A 65 -1.45 5.73 10.26
N TYR A 66 -2.33 6.22 11.14
CA TYR A 66 -2.70 7.63 11.20
C TYR A 66 -1.91 8.36 12.31
N GLY A 67 -1.92 9.69 12.28
CA GLY A 67 -1.11 10.59 13.12
C GLY A 67 -1.36 10.51 14.63
N LYS A 68 -2.31 9.67 15.07
CA LYS A 68 -2.62 9.37 16.48
C LYS A 68 -2.25 7.93 16.88
N ASP A 69 -1.26 7.33 16.22
CA ASP A 69 -0.78 5.96 16.46
C ASP A 69 -1.84 4.85 16.28
N GLU A 70 -3.04 5.20 15.83
CA GLU A 70 -4.07 4.26 15.41
C GLU A 70 -3.62 3.58 14.12
N THR A 71 -3.30 2.30 14.24
CA THR A 71 -3.06 1.41 13.10
C THR A 71 -4.39 0.75 12.76
N HIS A 72 -4.89 1.01 11.56
CA HIS A 72 -6.07 0.34 11.03
C HIS A 72 -5.65 -0.73 10.02
N ASP A 73 -6.16 -1.94 10.23
CA ASP A 73 -6.17 -3.05 9.30
C ASP A 73 -7.41 -2.98 8.40
N ILE A 74 -7.15 -2.93 7.09
CA ILE A 74 -8.15 -2.87 6.01
C ILE A 74 -8.09 -4.19 5.22
#